data_AF-A0A2T5M4Z6-F1
#
_entry.id   AF-A0A2T5M4Z6-F1
#
_cell.length_a   1.000
_cell.length_b   1.000
_cell.length_c   1.000
_cell.angle_alpha   90.00
_cell.angle_beta   90.00
_cell.angle_gamma   90.00
#
_symmetry.space_group_name_H-M   'P 1'
#
loop_
_entity.id
_entity.type
_entity.pdbx_description
1 polymer ?
#
loop_
_entity_poly.entity_id
_entity_poly.type
_entity_poly.pdbx_seq_one_letter_code
_entity_poly.pdbx_strand_id
1 'polypeptide(L)'
;MESAQYPRDSRRNLAIFAISFALILSTTAVGLRLLSRKITKSRMYLDDHLIILALIFKYGCSFGAVGMLYNGLGTHIWLVPAERLTTYLEIVYAGSFLYTGCITFIKLSILSFYKRLFPVKPMVIAVNLVGSLVILWCFSVCLVGGLVCIPVDKLWNPAIVGGCLDLAKFYYGLQIPNIATDAIILVMPMKIVWGLQMAKAQKVILCGIFMVGALTLIFDMIRLAVMIRLSQEGDDVTYNQTPASAWTCIEAAVGIMAACLPSLRPLLTTFNKHVWYKLSTRKTSSNKGESGESGKSLESPCRNSVA
;
A
#
# COMPACT_ATOMS: atom_id res chain seq x y z
N MET A 1 -18.37 -37.87 22.34
CA MET A 1 -17.97 -37.91 20.92
C MET A 1 -19.04 -37.18 20.13
N GLU A 2 -18.90 -35.87 19.98
CA GLU A 2 -19.44 -35.12 18.85
C GLU A 2 -18.80 -33.74 18.95
N SER A 3 -17.69 -33.62 18.23
CA SER A 3 -17.02 -32.37 17.95
C SER A 3 -18.00 -31.47 17.23
N ALA A 4 -18.65 -30.58 17.98
CA ALA A 4 -19.23 -29.36 17.43
C ALA A 4 -18.07 -28.57 16.79
N GLN A 5 -17.83 -28.90 15.53
CA GLN A 5 -16.99 -28.19 14.57
C GLN A 5 -17.69 -26.87 14.25
N TYR A 6 -17.79 -26.00 15.27
CA TYR A 6 -18.13 -24.59 15.12
C TYR A 6 -17.15 -23.99 14.11
N PRO A 7 -17.50 -22.92 13.35
CA PRO A 7 -16.69 -22.29 12.28
C PRO A 7 -15.37 -21.63 12.74
N ARG A 8 -14.65 -22.27 13.67
CA ARG A 8 -13.37 -21.93 14.29
C ARG A 8 -12.22 -21.79 13.28
N ASP A 9 -12.30 -22.50 12.15
CA ASP A 9 -11.21 -22.53 11.17
C ASP A 9 -11.33 -21.48 10.06
N SER A 10 -12.55 -21.11 9.66
CA SER A 10 -12.73 -20.27 8.46
C SER A 10 -12.18 -18.84 8.64
N ARG A 11 -12.49 -18.19 9.77
CA ARG A 11 -12.04 -16.80 10.03
C ARG A 11 -10.54 -16.70 10.33
N ARG A 12 -9.98 -17.66 11.08
CA ARG A 12 -8.53 -17.73 11.35
C ARG A 12 -7.74 -17.94 10.06
N ASN A 13 -8.17 -18.87 9.22
CA ASN A 13 -7.53 -19.12 7.93
C ASN A 13 -7.60 -17.87 7.04
N LEU A 14 -8.75 -17.21 6.99
CA LEU A 14 -8.92 -15.94 6.25
C LEU A 14 -7.93 -14.86 6.71
N ALA A 15 -7.74 -14.68 8.02
CA ALA A 15 -6.75 -13.74 8.55
C ALA A 15 -5.32 -14.12 8.15
N ILE A 16 -4.94 -15.39 8.27
CA ILE A 16 -3.61 -15.88 7.89
C ILE A 16 -3.33 -15.65 6.40
N PHE A 17 -4.28 -15.99 5.54
CA PHE A 17 -4.18 -15.75 4.10
C PHE A 17 -4.04 -14.26 3.78
N ALA A 18 -4.88 -13.41 4.38
CA ALA A 18 -4.84 -11.96 4.17
C ALA A 18 -3.50 -11.35 4.63
N ILE A 19 -3.00 -11.72 5.81
CA ILE A 19 -1.74 -11.22 6.36
C ILE A 19 -0.56 -11.65 5.48
N SER A 20 -0.52 -12.92 5.09
CA SER A 20 0.56 -13.48 4.26
C SER A 20 0.57 -12.86 2.87
N PHE A 21 -0.60 -12.75 2.23
CA PHE A 21 -0.75 -12.11 0.94
C PHE A 21 -0.34 -10.63 0.99
N ALA A 22 -0.81 -9.88 1.99
CA ALA A 22 -0.46 -8.47 2.18
C ALA A 22 1.04 -8.27 2.39
N LEU A 23 1.70 -9.15 3.16
CA LEU A 23 3.14 -9.12 3.34
C LEU A 23 3.88 -9.31 2.02
N ILE A 24 3.61 -10.40 1.31
CA ILE A 24 4.27 -10.72 0.04
C ILE A 24 4.07 -9.58 -0.96
N LEU A 25 2.85 -9.05 -1.07
CA LEU A 25 2.53 -7.95 -1.97
C LEU A 25 3.34 -6.69 -1.64
N SER A 26 3.35 -6.27 -0.37
CA SER A 26 4.08 -5.07 0.06
C SER A 26 5.59 -5.18 -0.12
N THR A 27 6.20 -6.31 0.27
CA THR A 27 7.62 -6.57 0.11
C THR A 27 8.03 -6.62 -1.35
N THR A 28 7.23 -7.29 -2.19
CA THR A 28 7.49 -7.38 -3.63
C THR A 28 7.38 -6.01 -4.30
N ALA A 29 6.39 -5.20 -3.94
CA ALA A 29 6.20 -3.86 -4.50
C ALA A 29 7.39 -2.93 -4.20
N VAL A 30 7.87 -2.92 -2.94
CA VAL A 30 9.06 -2.12 -2.56
C VAL A 30 10.33 -2.69 -3.19
N GLY A 31 10.50 -4.01 -3.21
CA GLY A 31 11.62 -4.66 -3.88
C GLY A 31 11.70 -4.29 -5.35
N LEU A 32 10.57 -4.32 -6.08
CA LEU A 32 10.50 -3.94 -7.48
C LEU A 32 10.80 -2.44 -7.68
N ARG A 33 10.37 -1.57 -6.76
CA ARG A 33 10.74 -0.14 -6.77
C ARG A 33 12.25 0.06 -6.65
N LEU A 34 12.91 -0.65 -5.72
CA LEU A 34 14.36 -0.54 -5.52
C LEU A 34 15.13 -1.11 -6.72
N LEU A 35 14.68 -2.23 -7.28
CA LEU A 35 15.23 -2.80 -8.50
C LEU A 35 15.11 -1.84 -9.69
N SER A 36 13.96 -1.18 -9.85
CA SER A 36 13.74 -0.13 -10.86
C SER A 36 14.80 0.97 -10.78
N ARG A 37 15.11 1.42 -9.57
CA ARG A 37 16.11 2.47 -9.34
C ARG A 37 17.52 2.00 -9.59
N LYS A 38 17.85 0.78 -9.18
CA LYS A 38 19.15 0.15 -9.45
C LYS A 38 19.39 0.02 -10.96
N ILE A 39 18.38 -0.39 -11.73
CA ILE A 39 18.45 -0.51 -13.19
C ILE A 39 18.58 0.87 -13.85
N THR A 40 17.84 1.86 -13.36
CA THR A 40 17.86 3.23 -13.91
C THR A 40 19.08 4.04 -13.44
N LYS A 41 19.95 3.48 -12.56
CA LYS A 41 21.09 4.16 -11.91
C LYS A 41 20.72 5.51 -11.28
N SER A 42 19.49 5.61 -10.76
CA SER A 42 18.98 6.84 -10.15
C SER A 42 19.37 6.94 -8.68
N ARG A 43 19.66 8.14 -8.18
CA ARG A 43 19.92 8.37 -6.75
C ARG A 43 18.69 7.98 -5.91
N MET A 44 18.91 7.60 -4.65
CA MET A 44 17.81 7.40 -3.69
C MET A 44 17.25 8.76 -3.27
N TYR A 45 15.94 8.91 -3.33
CA TYR A 45 15.27 10.15 -2.94
C TYR A 45 14.56 9.99 -1.60
N LEU A 46 14.07 11.09 -1.04
CA LEU A 46 13.28 11.08 0.20
C LEU A 46 12.05 10.15 0.10
N ASP A 47 11.40 10.10 -1.07
CA ASP A 47 10.27 9.21 -1.31
C ASP A 47 10.59 7.72 -1.10
N ASP A 48 11.83 7.31 -1.37
CA ASP A 48 12.28 5.92 -1.20
C ASP A 48 12.58 5.59 0.26
N HIS A 49 13.16 6.53 0.99
CA HIS A 49 13.39 6.36 2.42
C HIS A 49 12.06 6.26 3.18
N LEU A 50 11.09 7.10 2.80
CA LEU A 50 9.75 7.10 3.40
C LEU A 50 9.00 5.78 3.12
N ILE A 51 9.08 5.23 1.91
CA ILE A 51 8.38 3.96 1.62
C ILE A 51 9.07 2.74 2.27
N ILE A 52 10.40 2.76 2.41
CA ILE A 52 11.12 1.74 3.19
C ILE A 52 10.70 1.81 4.65
N LEU A 53 10.58 3.01 5.21
CA LEU A 53 10.10 3.19 6.58
C LEU A 53 8.65 2.69 6.73
N ALA A 54 7.76 3.01 5.79
CA ALA A 54 6.41 2.44 5.75
C ALA A 54 6.41 0.90 5.75
N LEU A 55 7.32 0.28 5.01
CA LEU A 55 7.47 -1.19 4.98
C LEU A 55 7.88 -1.75 6.34
N ILE A 56 8.77 -1.07 7.07
CA ILE A 56 9.16 -1.48 8.43
C ILE A 56 7.96 -1.43 9.37
N PHE A 57 7.17 -0.35 9.34
CA PHE A 57 5.93 -0.26 10.10
C PHE A 57 4.93 -1.36 9.71
N LYS A 58 4.81 -1.67 8.41
CA LYS A 58 3.98 -2.77 7.93
C LYS A 58 4.44 -4.14 8.43
N TYR A 59 5.75 -4.38 8.56
CA TYR A 59 6.23 -5.60 9.21
C TYR A 59 5.80 -5.65 10.67
N GLY A 60 5.90 -4.53 11.39
CA GLY A 60 5.36 -4.40 12.75
C GLY A 60 3.88 -4.77 12.84
N CYS A 61 3.03 -4.21 11.98
CA CYS A 61 1.60 -4.55 11.93
C CYS A 61 1.35 -6.04 11.67
N SER A 62 2.17 -6.67 10.82
CA SER A 62 2.04 -8.10 10.55
C SER A 62 2.48 -8.99 11.70
N PHE A 63 3.60 -8.66 12.36
CA PHE A 63 4.02 -9.38 13.56
C PHE A 63 2.98 -9.23 14.67
N GLY A 64 2.43 -8.02 14.85
CA GLY A 64 1.29 -7.79 15.75
C GLY A 64 0.09 -8.66 15.38
N ALA A 65 -0.32 -8.69 14.11
CA ALA A 65 -1.45 -9.51 13.66
C ALA A 65 -1.22 -11.02 13.89
N VAL A 66 0.02 -11.50 13.73
CA VAL A 66 0.39 -12.88 14.09
C VAL A 66 0.30 -13.09 15.60
N GLY A 67 0.79 -12.14 16.41
CA GLY A 67 0.63 -12.17 17.87
C GLY A 67 -0.85 -12.21 18.29
N MET A 68 -1.73 -11.48 17.61
CA MET A 68 -3.17 -11.54 17.84
C MET A 68 -3.75 -12.92 17.53
N LEU A 69 -3.31 -13.59 16.46
CA LEU A 69 -3.71 -14.96 16.12
C LEU A 69 -3.36 -15.97 17.23
N TYR A 70 -2.19 -15.84 17.85
CA TYR A 70 -1.80 -16.69 18.99
C TYR A 70 -2.60 -16.39 20.26
N ASN A 71 -3.02 -15.14 20.45
CA ASN A 71 -3.74 -14.67 21.64
C ASN A 71 -5.27 -14.70 21.50
N GLY A 72 -5.81 -15.30 20.43
CA GLY A 72 -7.24 -15.62 20.34
C GLY A 72 -8.00 -15.00 19.17
N LEU A 73 -7.37 -14.24 18.26
CA LEU A 73 -8.04 -13.68 17.08
C LEU A 73 -8.77 -14.76 16.27
N GLY A 74 -10.05 -14.53 15.98
CA GLY A 74 -10.91 -15.49 15.29
C GLY A 74 -11.53 -16.56 16.18
N THR A 75 -11.37 -16.42 17.50
CA THR A 75 -12.03 -17.22 18.53
C THR A 75 -12.99 -16.34 19.33
N HIS A 76 -14.12 -16.90 19.78
CA HIS A 76 -15.06 -16.17 20.63
C HIS A 76 -14.43 -15.75 21.94
N ILE A 77 -14.78 -14.54 22.42
CA ILE A 77 -14.09 -13.90 23.55
C ILE A 77 -14.17 -14.74 24.84
N TRP A 78 -15.28 -15.44 25.07
CA TRP A 78 -15.48 -16.29 26.25
C TRP A 78 -14.66 -17.58 26.27
N LEU A 79 -14.04 -17.98 25.16
CA LEU A 79 -13.09 -19.10 25.11
C LEU A 79 -11.63 -18.67 25.34
N VAL A 80 -11.36 -17.36 25.45
CA VAL A 80 -10.00 -16.83 25.57
C VAL A 80 -9.66 -16.60 27.05
N PRO A 81 -8.55 -17.17 27.57
CA PRO A 81 -8.07 -16.88 28.92
C PRO A 81 -7.81 -15.39 29.14
N ALA A 82 -8.10 -14.86 30.34
CA ALA A 82 -7.94 -13.44 30.65
C ALA A 82 -6.53 -12.89 30.37
N GLU A 83 -5.48 -13.67 30.66
CA GLU A 83 -4.07 -13.28 30.39
C GLU A 83 -3.75 -13.17 28.89
N ARG A 84 -4.41 -13.96 28.04
CA ARG A 84 -4.27 -13.83 26.58
C ARG A 84 -5.06 -12.64 26.06
N LEU A 85 -6.19 -12.33 26.70
CA LEU A 85 -7.01 -11.17 26.35
C LEU A 85 -6.30 -9.84 26.67
N THR A 86 -5.57 -9.75 27.79
CA THR A 86 -4.76 -8.55 28.09
C THR A 86 -3.68 -8.33 27.04
N THR A 87 -2.92 -9.39 26.73
CA THR A 87 -1.90 -9.37 25.67
C THR A 87 -2.50 -9.00 24.31
N TYR A 88 -3.69 -9.50 23.99
CA TYR A 88 -4.42 -9.17 22.77
C TYR A 88 -4.73 -7.66 22.69
N LEU A 89 -5.26 -7.07 23.77
CA LEU A 89 -5.60 -5.65 23.82
C LEU A 89 -4.36 -4.75 23.72
N GLU A 90 -3.25 -5.13 24.36
CA GLU A 90 -1.97 -4.44 24.23
C GLU A 90 -1.46 -4.44 22.79
N ILE A 91 -1.58 -5.57 22.08
CA ILE A 91 -1.20 -5.66 20.66
C ILE A 91 -2.12 -4.83 19.77
N VAL A 92 -3.43 -4.82 20.02
CA VAL A 92 -4.39 -3.96 19.28
C VAL A 92 -4.07 -2.48 19.48
N TYR A 93 -3.75 -2.10 20.70
CA TYR A 93 -3.34 -0.75 21.07
C TYR A 93 -2.06 -0.34 20.32
N ALA A 94 -0.98 -1.11 20.47
CA ALA A 94 0.29 -0.87 19.76
C ALA A 94 0.12 -0.89 18.23
N GLY A 95 -0.70 -1.82 17.72
CA GLY A 95 -1.00 -1.97 16.30
C GLY A 95 -1.68 -0.75 15.69
N SER A 96 -2.47 -0.02 16.47
CA SER A 96 -3.12 1.21 16.01
C SER A 96 -2.10 2.30 15.68
N PHE A 97 -1.05 2.49 16.50
CA PHE A 97 0.04 3.43 16.22
C PHE A 97 0.91 2.97 15.05
N LEU A 98 1.21 1.67 14.99
CA LEU A 98 2.01 1.11 13.88
C LEU A 98 1.29 1.29 12.53
N TYR A 99 -0.01 1.05 12.50
CA TYR A 99 -0.84 1.25 11.32
C TYR A 99 -0.89 2.74 10.91
N THR A 100 -1.17 3.64 11.86
CA THR A 100 -1.21 5.09 11.58
C THR A 100 0.15 5.59 11.06
N GLY A 101 1.25 5.11 11.65
CA GLY A 101 2.60 5.40 11.16
C GLY A 101 2.82 4.90 9.73
N CYS A 102 2.45 3.65 9.45
CA CYS A 102 2.54 3.05 8.11
C CYS A 102 1.83 3.91 7.05
N ILE A 103 0.55 4.24 7.28
CA ILE A 103 -0.24 5.05 6.35
C ILE A 103 0.34 6.46 6.18
N THR A 104 0.79 7.08 7.27
CA THR A 104 1.44 8.39 7.24
C THR A 104 2.66 8.38 6.32
N PHE A 105 3.54 7.39 6.46
CA PHE A 105 4.74 7.29 5.62
C PHE A 105 4.42 6.97 4.15
N ILE A 106 3.39 6.17 3.87
CA ILE A 106 2.89 5.93 2.51
C ILE A 106 2.45 7.25 1.87
N LYS A 107 1.59 8.01 2.57
CA LYS A 107 1.07 9.31 2.10
C LYS A 107 2.18 10.31 1.85
N LEU A 108 3.13 10.43 2.78
CA LEU A 108 4.30 11.31 2.63
C LEU A 108 5.20 10.89 1.46
N SER A 109 5.37 9.58 1.20
CA SER A 109 6.12 9.10 0.03
C SER A 109 5.44 9.50 -1.28
N ILE A 110 4.11 9.33 -1.38
CA ILE A 110 3.33 9.74 -2.57
C ILE A 110 3.41 11.25 -2.79
N LEU A 111 3.23 12.03 -1.73
CA LEU A 111 3.33 13.50 -1.76
C LEU A 111 4.73 13.97 -2.18
N SER A 112 5.78 13.37 -1.64
CA SER A 112 7.16 13.65 -2.06
C SER A 112 7.40 13.28 -3.53
N PHE A 113 6.82 12.17 -4.01
CA PHE A 113 6.90 11.78 -5.40
C PHE A 113 6.19 12.79 -6.32
N TYR A 114 5.03 13.29 -5.92
CA TYR A 114 4.28 14.31 -6.66
C TYR A 114 5.04 15.64 -6.78
N LYS A 115 5.67 16.09 -5.70
CA LYS A 115 6.53 17.28 -5.70
C LYS A 115 7.67 17.18 -6.72
N ARG A 116 8.21 15.96 -6.92
CA ARG A 116 9.25 15.69 -7.92
C ARG A 116 8.69 15.63 -9.33
N LEU A 117 7.53 15.02 -9.51
CA LEU A 117 6.94 14.83 -10.83
C LEU A 117 6.45 16.15 -11.46
N PHE A 118 5.89 17.02 -10.63
CA PHE A 118 5.37 18.32 -11.05
C PHE A 118 5.98 19.43 -10.18
N PRO A 119 7.19 19.93 -10.52
CA PRO A 119 7.85 21.01 -9.79
C PRO A 119 7.21 22.38 -10.09
N VAL A 120 5.87 22.47 -10.04
CA VAL A 120 5.11 23.70 -10.24
C VAL A 120 4.73 24.29 -8.88
N LYS A 121 4.86 25.61 -8.72
CA LYS A 121 4.55 26.33 -7.46
C LYS A 121 3.23 25.90 -6.79
N PRO A 122 2.07 25.85 -7.48
CA PRO A 122 0.81 25.46 -6.84
C PRO A 122 0.84 24.01 -6.33
N MET A 123 1.54 23.09 -7.00
CA MET A 123 1.67 21.70 -6.56
C MET A 123 2.54 21.61 -5.30
N VAL A 124 3.65 22.34 -5.24
CA VAL A 124 4.53 22.35 -4.08
C VAL A 124 3.79 22.86 -2.84
N ILE A 125 2.98 23.92 -3.01
CA ILE A 125 2.15 24.48 -1.92
C ILE A 125 1.10 23.46 -1.48
N ALA A 126 0.36 22.87 -2.42
CA ALA A 126 -0.66 21.86 -2.11
C ALA A 126 -0.06 20.62 -1.42
N VAL A 127 1.09 20.14 -1.89
CA VAL A 127 1.80 19.01 -1.28
C VAL A 127 2.24 19.31 0.14
N ASN A 128 2.82 20.49 0.38
CA ASN A 128 3.25 20.88 1.72
C ASN A 128 2.05 21.03 2.68
N LEU A 129 0.92 21.59 2.20
CA LEU A 129 -0.31 21.75 2.97
C LEU A 129 -0.94 20.40 3.34
N VAL A 130 -1.07 19.49 2.37
CA VAL A 130 -1.64 18.16 2.63
C VAL A 130 -0.67 17.32 3.47
N GLY A 131 0.63 17.46 3.25
CA GLY A 131 1.66 16.82 4.07
C GLY A 131 1.60 17.26 5.54
N SER A 132 1.40 18.55 5.81
CA SER A 132 1.24 19.03 7.18
C SER A 132 -0.06 18.54 7.81
N LEU A 133 -1.16 18.48 7.05
CA LEU A 133 -2.43 17.89 7.52
C LEU A 133 -2.28 16.41 7.90
N VAL A 134 -1.55 15.62 7.09
CA VAL A 134 -1.30 14.20 7.37
C VAL A 134 -0.44 14.03 8.64
N ILE A 135 0.59 14.86 8.82
CA ILE A 135 1.43 14.82 10.03
C ILE A 135 0.61 15.23 11.26
N LEU A 136 -0.22 16.28 11.15
CA LEU A 136 -1.08 16.73 12.23
C LEU A 136 -2.13 15.67 12.61
N TRP A 137 -2.69 14.98 11.62
CA TRP A 137 -3.57 13.84 11.84
C TRP A 137 -2.86 12.72 12.59
N CYS A 138 -1.67 12.31 12.15
CA CYS A 138 -0.87 11.29 12.82
C CYS A 138 -0.57 11.68 14.28
N PHE A 139 -0.13 12.92 14.51
CA PHE A 139 0.12 13.45 15.85
C PHE A 139 -1.15 13.43 16.72
N SER A 140 -2.30 13.82 16.16
CA SER A 140 -3.59 13.82 16.87
C SER A 140 -4.01 12.40 17.26
N VAL A 141 -3.84 11.43 16.37
CA VAL A 141 -4.13 10.02 16.65
C VAL A 141 -3.19 9.49 17.72
N CYS A 142 -1.90 9.82 17.68
CA CYS A 142 -0.95 9.41 18.71
C CYS A 142 -1.29 10.01 20.08
N LEU A 143 -1.67 11.28 20.13
CA LEU A 143 -2.04 11.97 21.37
C LEU A 143 -3.32 11.40 21.97
N VAL A 144 -4.40 11.32 21.17
CA VAL A 144 -5.70 10.83 21.63
C VAL A 144 -5.64 9.32 21.92
N GLY A 145 -4.91 8.56 21.11
CA GLY A 145 -4.67 7.14 21.37
C GLY A 145 -3.89 6.93 22.66
N GLY A 146 -2.85 7.72 22.91
CA GLY A 146 -2.08 7.72 24.16
C GLY A 146 -2.92 7.99 25.41
N LEU A 147 -4.00 8.75 25.24
CA LEU A 147 -4.92 9.16 26.30
C LEU A 147 -6.30 8.47 26.18
N VAL A 148 -6.38 7.35 25.47
CA VAL A 148 -7.66 6.65 25.25
C VAL A 148 -8.30 6.19 26.56
N CYS A 149 -7.47 5.84 27.55
CA CYS A 149 -7.86 5.54 28.92
C CYS A 149 -6.94 6.28 29.89
N ILE A 150 -7.50 6.76 31.00
CA ILE A 150 -6.76 7.37 32.10
C ILE A 150 -7.13 6.63 33.39
N PRO A 151 -6.21 5.84 33.98
CA PRO A 151 -4.87 5.47 33.48
C PRO A 151 -4.93 4.49 32.27
N VAL A 152 -3.86 4.43 31.47
CA VAL A 152 -3.79 3.55 30.29
C VAL A 152 -3.97 2.08 30.66
N ASP A 153 -3.50 1.68 31.86
CA ASP A 153 -3.64 0.33 32.40
C ASP A 153 -5.09 -0.15 32.51
N LYS A 154 -6.04 0.80 32.58
CA LYS A 154 -7.47 0.50 32.60
C LYS A 154 -7.96 -0.17 31.31
N LEU A 155 -7.25 0.01 30.20
CA LEU A 155 -7.61 -0.58 28.91
C LEU A 155 -7.61 -2.11 28.96
N TRP A 156 -6.66 -2.71 29.68
CA TRP A 156 -6.55 -4.16 29.84
C TRP A 156 -6.96 -4.66 31.23
N ASN A 157 -6.97 -3.80 32.24
CA ASN A 157 -7.45 -4.14 33.59
C ASN A 157 -8.69 -3.32 33.99
N PRO A 158 -9.91 -3.85 33.79
CA PRO A 158 -11.14 -3.12 34.06
C PRO A 158 -11.37 -2.82 35.56
N ALA A 159 -10.64 -3.48 36.47
CA ALA A 159 -10.75 -3.24 37.91
C ALA A 159 -10.16 -1.90 38.36
N ILE A 160 -9.39 -1.22 37.49
CA ILE A 160 -8.74 0.05 37.81
C ILE A 160 -9.75 1.20 37.70
N VAL A 161 -9.78 2.06 38.72
CA VAL A 161 -10.61 3.27 38.75
C VAL A 161 -10.07 4.28 37.73
N GLY A 162 -10.96 4.84 36.91
CA GLY A 162 -10.57 5.73 35.82
C GLY A 162 -11.65 5.88 34.76
N GLY A 163 -11.35 6.63 33.69
CA GLY A 163 -12.23 6.82 32.55
C GLY A 163 -11.58 6.36 31.25
N CYS A 164 -12.39 5.83 30.33
CA CYS A 164 -11.96 5.48 28.98
C CYS A 164 -12.86 6.17 27.96
N LEU A 165 -12.27 6.59 26.86
CA LEU A 165 -12.98 7.07 25.69
C LEU A 165 -13.65 5.88 24.98
N ASP A 166 -14.73 6.15 24.27
CA ASP A 166 -15.41 5.17 23.43
C ASP A 166 -14.50 4.75 22.26
N LEU A 167 -14.05 3.49 22.26
CA LEU A 167 -13.15 2.94 21.25
C LEU A 167 -13.74 3.04 19.84
N ALA A 168 -15.06 2.86 19.67
CA ALA A 168 -15.69 2.93 18.35
C ALA A 168 -15.61 4.37 17.81
N LYS A 169 -15.91 5.37 18.65
CA LYS A 169 -15.77 6.79 18.27
C LYS A 169 -14.33 7.15 17.96
N PHE A 170 -13.36 6.63 18.72
CA PHE A 170 -11.94 6.81 18.43
C PHE A 170 -11.57 6.26 17.04
N TYR A 171 -11.97 5.03 16.72
CA TYR A 171 -11.68 4.42 15.41
C TYR A 171 -12.38 5.12 14.25
N TYR A 172 -13.61 5.64 14.44
CA TYR A 172 -14.26 6.48 13.42
C TYR A 172 -13.51 7.79 13.19
N GLY A 173 -13.09 8.45 14.28
CA GLY A 173 -12.27 9.65 14.24
C GLY A 173 -10.90 9.44 13.58
N LEU A 174 -10.37 8.22 13.63
CA LEU A 174 -9.15 7.83 12.93
C LEU A 174 -9.41 7.61 11.43
N GLN A 175 -10.43 6.82 11.08
CA GLN A 175 -10.66 6.35 9.71
C GLN A 175 -11.26 7.43 8.79
N ILE A 176 -12.13 8.32 9.28
CA ILE A 176 -12.79 9.33 8.44
C ILE A 176 -11.77 10.34 7.86
N PRO A 177 -10.88 10.97 8.66
CA PRO A 177 -9.85 11.85 8.12
C PRO A 177 -8.84 11.10 7.25
N ASN A 178 -8.60 9.82 7.53
CA ASN A 178 -7.76 8.98 6.69
C ASN A 178 -8.31 8.90 5.26
N ILE A 179 -9.57 8.50 5.10
CA ILE A 179 -10.27 8.45 3.79
C ILE A 179 -10.28 9.82 3.11
N ALA A 180 -10.57 10.89 3.87
CA ALA A 180 -10.63 12.24 3.33
C ALA A 180 -9.27 12.68 2.75
N THR A 181 -8.18 12.40 3.46
CA THR A 181 -6.83 12.74 2.99
C THR A 181 -6.41 11.89 1.79
N ASP A 182 -6.80 10.62 1.72
CA ASP A 182 -6.57 9.78 0.53
C ASP A 182 -7.30 10.33 -0.70
N ALA A 183 -8.53 10.82 -0.54
CA ALA A 183 -9.31 11.39 -1.64
C ALA A 183 -8.68 12.69 -2.16
N ILE A 184 -8.18 13.54 -1.25
CA ILE A 184 -7.46 14.77 -1.60
C ILE A 184 -6.20 14.45 -2.38
N ILE A 185 -5.39 13.49 -1.91
CA ILE A 185 -4.13 13.07 -2.59
C ILE A 185 -4.43 12.54 -4.00
N LEU A 186 -5.49 11.75 -4.15
CA LEU A 186 -5.91 11.19 -5.43
C LEU A 186 -6.37 12.24 -6.46
N VAL A 187 -7.13 13.25 -6.03
CA VAL A 187 -7.63 14.31 -6.92
C VAL A 187 -6.55 15.33 -7.28
N MET A 188 -5.57 15.54 -6.40
CA MET A 188 -4.51 16.54 -6.54
C MET A 188 -3.81 16.55 -7.92
N PRO A 189 -3.26 15.43 -8.44
CA PRO A 189 -2.58 15.43 -9.74
C PRO A 189 -3.56 15.60 -10.92
N MET A 190 -4.83 15.23 -10.77
CA MET A 190 -5.80 15.25 -11.88
C MET A 190 -6.04 16.66 -12.42
N LYS A 191 -6.17 17.65 -11.52
CA LYS A 191 -6.38 19.06 -11.91
C LYS A 191 -5.25 19.59 -12.79
N ILE A 192 -4.00 19.25 -12.47
CA ILE A 192 -2.82 19.70 -13.22
C ILE A 192 -2.73 19.00 -14.57
N VAL A 193 -3.04 17.70 -14.59
CA VAL A 193 -2.92 16.86 -15.78
C VAL A 193 -3.92 17.27 -16.86
N TRP A 194 -5.11 17.72 -16.51
CA TRP A 194 -6.09 18.19 -17.49
C TRP A 194 -5.67 19.46 -18.23
N GLY A 195 -4.82 20.29 -17.62
CA GLY A 195 -4.29 21.50 -18.24
C GLY A 195 -3.05 21.27 -19.11
N LEU A 196 -2.42 20.09 -19.06
CA LEU A 196 -1.11 19.85 -19.66
C LEU A 196 -1.18 18.87 -20.84
N GLN A 197 -0.78 19.31 -22.03
CA GLN A 197 -0.77 18.51 -23.26
C GLN A 197 0.28 17.38 -23.20
N MET A 198 -0.07 16.26 -22.55
CA MET A 198 0.79 15.08 -22.43
C MET A 198 0.61 14.10 -23.59
N ALA A 199 1.69 13.41 -23.98
CA ALA A 199 1.66 12.36 -24.98
C ALA A 199 0.75 11.19 -24.53
N LYS A 200 0.00 10.58 -25.47
CA LYS A 200 -1.01 9.53 -25.21
C LYS A 200 -0.47 8.37 -24.34
N ALA A 201 0.78 7.95 -24.53
CA ALA A 201 1.41 6.90 -23.73
C ALA A 201 1.59 7.28 -22.24
N GLN A 202 1.85 8.56 -21.94
CA GLN A 202 1.96 9.04 -20.57
C GLN A 202 0.58 9.14 -19.90
N LYS A 203 -0.45 9.47 -20.69
CA LYS A 203 -1.85 9.53 -20.23
C LYS A 203 -2.35 8.15 -19.77
N VAL A 204 -2.06 7.08 -20.52
CA VAL A 204 -2.46 5.71 -20.14
C VAL A 204 -1.84 5.27 -18.81
N ILE A 205 -0.55 5.52 -18.61
CA ILE A 205 0.14 5.15 -17.35
C ILE A 205 -0.45 5.91 -16.16
N LEU A 206 -0.73 7.20 -16.36
CA LEU A 206 -1.31 8.03 -15.31
C LEU A 206 -2.73 7.59 -14.94
N CYS A 207 -3.54 7.20 -15.93
CA CYS A 207 -4.85 6.58 -15.67
C CYS A 207 -4.71 5.30 -14.85
N GLY A 208 -3.69 4.47 -15.10
CA GLY A 208 -3.42 3.27 -14.30
C GLY A 208 -3.10 3.58 -12.83
N ILE A 209 -2.27 4.58 -12.58
CA ILE A 209 -1.95 5.03 -11.21
C ILE A 209 -3.21 5.56 -10.51
N PHE A 210 -4.02 6.33 -11.23
CA PHE A 210 -5.28 6.86 -10.71
C PHE A 210 -6.28 5.74 -10.35
N MET A 211 -6.39 4.72 -11.21
CA MET A 211 -7.28 3.59 -10.98
C MET A 211 -6.87 2.82 -9.72
N VAL A 212 -5.57 2.61 -9.49
CA VAL A 212 -5.10 1.94 -8.28
C VAL A 212 -5.31 2.81 -7.04
N GLY A 213 -5.12 4.13 -7.13
CA GLY A 213 -5.49 5.04 -6.04
C GLY A 213 -7.01 5.06 -5.75
N ALA A 214 -7.85 4.88 -6.77
CA ALA A 214 -9.29 4.78 -6.55
C ALA A 214 -9.65 3.47 -5.85
N LEU A 215 -8.93 2.38 -6.15
CA LEU A 215 -9.08 1.11 -5.44
C LEU A 215 -8.66 1.22 -3.96
N THR A 216 -7.60 1.97 -3.63
CA THR A 216 -7.23 2.17 -2.21
C THR A 216 -8.36 2.86 -1.43
N LEU A 217 -9.00 3.89 -2.02
CA LEU A 217 -10.15 4.54 -1.40
C LEU A 217 -11.34 3.60 -1.17
N ILE A 218 -11.60 2.70 -2.11
CA ILE A 218 -12.65 1.70 -1.95
C ILE A 218 -12.33 0.77 -0.77
N PHE A 219 -11.08 0.34 -0.63
CA PHE A 219 -10.67 -0.47 0.51
C PHE A 219 -10.80 0.26 1.84
N ASP A 220 -10.47 1.55 1.90
CA ASP A 220 -10.64 2.36 3.11
C ASP A 220 -12.12 2.47 3.53
N MET A 221 -13.03 2.61 2.56
CA MET A 221 -14.47 2.63 2.79
C MET A 221 -15.00 1.27 3.26
N ILE A 222 -14.55 0.17 2.65
CA ILE A 222 -14.91 -1.19 3.08
C ILE A 222 -14.49 -1.41 4.52
N ARG A 223 -13.27 -1.01 4.89
CA ARG A 223 -12.80 -1.13 6.27
C ARG A 223 -13.66 -0.33 7.24
N LEU A 224 -14.01 0.92 6.89
CA LEU A 224 -14.90 1.73 7.73
C LEU A 224 -16.24 1.02 7.94
N ALA A 225 -16.84 0.45 6.89
CA ALA A 225 -18.09 -0.29 6.99
C ALA A 225 -17.96 -1.53 7.91
N VAL A 226 -16.86 -2.26 7.82
CA VAL A 226 -16.58 -3.41 8.71
C VAL A 226 -16.40 -2.96 10.16
N MET A 227 -15.73 -1.83 10.41
CA MET A 227 -15.61 -1.27 11.76
C MET A 227 -16.96 -0.80 12.33
N ILE A 228 -17.83 -0.25 11.48
CA ILE A 228 -19.20 0.12 11.89
C ILE A 228 -19.98 -1.13 12.30
N ARG A 229 -19.89 -2.21 11.52
CA ARG A 229 -20.52 -3.50 11.87
C ARG A 229 -19.98 -4.05 13.19
N LEU A 230 -18.67 -4.01 13.39
CA LEU A 230 -18.04 -4.44 14.64
C LEU A 230 -18.59 -3.70 15.86
N SER A 231 -18.78 -2.37 15.74
CA SER A 231 -19.37 -1.56 16.81
C SER A 231 -20.85 -1.87 17.09
N GLN A 232 -21.60 -2.40 16.12
CA GLN A 232 -23.01 -2.75 16.25
C GLN A 232 -23.22 -4.14 16.84
N GLU A 233 -22.28 -5.07 16.61
CA GLU A 233 -22.39 -6.49 17.01
C GLU A 233 -21.91 -6.78 18.44
N GLY A 234 -21.32 -5.79 19.14
CA GLY A 234 -21.30 -5.62 20.61
C GLY A 234 -20.53 -6.62 21.47
N ASP A 235 -20.80 -7.91 21.36
CA ASP A 235 -20.49 -8.87 22.43
C ASP A 235 -19.25 -9.73 22.16
N ASP A 236 -18.78 -9.77 20.90
CA ASP A 236 -17.84 -10.78 20.43
C ASP A 236 -16.64 -10.19 19.67
N VAL A 237 -15.98 -9.22 20.32
CA VAL A 237 -14.92 -8.40 19.72
C VAL A 237 -13.83 -9.26 19.09
N THR A 238 -13.32 -10.28 19.77
CA THR A 238 -12.23 -11.14 19.29
C THR A 238 -12.60 -11.95 18.03
N TYR A 239 -13.88 -12.32 17.88
CA TYR A 239 -14.36 -13.06 16.71
C TYR A 239 -14.70 -12.13 15.53
N ASN A 240 -15.33 -10.99 15.81
CA ASN A 240 -15.80 -10.02 14.81
C ASN A 240 -14.72 -9.04 14.34
N GLN A 241 -13.63 -8.89 15.08
CA GLN A 241 -12.49 -8.04 14.69
C GLN A 241 -11.63 -8.68 13.59
N THR A 242 -11.72 -10.01 13.40
CA THR A 242 -10.96 -10.74 12.37
C THR A 242 -11.03 -10.14 10.96
N PRO A 243 -12.21 -9.88 10.36
CA PRO A 243 -12.29 -9.21 9.06
C PRO A 243 -11.70 -7.80 9.08
N ALA A 244 -11.86 -7.05 10.17
CA ALA A 244 -11.34 -5.69 10.30
C ALA A 244 -9.79 -5.68 10.28
N SER A 245 -9.15 -6.64 10.96
CA SER A 245 -7.71 -6.84 10.95
C SER A 245 -7.19 -7.28 9.57
N ALA A 246 -7.91 -8.15 8.87
CA ALA A 246 -7.57 -8.58 7.51
C ALA A 246 -7.59 -7.41 6.53
N TRP A 247 -8.65 -6.60 6.56
CA TRP A 247 -8.77 -5.39 5.73
C TRP A 247 -7.68 -4.37 6.05
N THR A 248 -7.35 -4.17 7.32
CA THR A 248 -6.25 -3.28 7.74
C THR A 248 -4.90 -3.68 7.13
N CYS A 249 -4.61 -4.99 7.05
CA CYS A 249 -3.39 -5.49 6.44
C CYS A 249 -3.37 -5.30 4.92
N ILE A 250 -4.50 -5.61 4.25
CA ILE A 250 -4.65 -5.48 2.80
C ILE A 250 -4.53 -4.01 2.40
N GLU A 251 -5.22 -3.12 3.10
CA GLU A 251 -5.20 -1.67 2.84
C GLU A 251 -3.77 -1.11 2.84
N ALA A 252 -2.99 -1.38 3.89
CA ALA A 252 -1.60 -0.95 3.97
C ALA A 252 -0.75 -1.51 2.82
N ALA A 253 -0.96 -2.78 2.43
CA ALA A 253 -0.23 -3.39 1.32
C ALA A 253 -0.59 -2.79 -0.04
N VAL A 254 -1.89 -2.54 -0.29
CA VAL A 254 -2.35 -1.87 -1.52
C VAL A 254 -1.87 -0.42 -1.55
N GLY A 255 -1.85 0.29 -0.41
CA GLY A 255 -1.28 1.63 -0.30
C GLY A 255 0.21 1.69 -0.66
N ILE A 256 1.01 0.76 -0.14
CA ILE A 256 2.43 0.63 -0.51
C ILE A 256 2.57 0.33 -2.02
N MET A 257 1.77 -0.60 -2.54
CA MET A 257 1.76 -0.92 -3.97
C MET A 257 1.44 0.32 -4.82
N ALA A 258 0.39 1.07 -4.46
CA ALA A 258 -0.03 2.30 -5.12
C ALA A 258 1.10 3.34 -5.12
N ALA A 259 1.80 3.51 -4.00
CA ALA A 259 2.95 4.40 -3.91
C ALA A 259 4.14 3.95 -4.76
N CYS A 260 4.30 2.65 -5.00
CA CYS A 260 5.37 2.04 -5.79
C CYS A 260 5.15 2.13 -7.30
N LEU A 261 3.90 2.06 -7.78
CA LEU A 261 3.54 2.05 -9.21
C LEU A 261 4.18 3.18 -10.04
N PRO A 262 4.18 4.45 -9.61
CA PRO A 262 4.73 5.53 -10.41
C PRO A 262 6.23 5.40 -10.71
N SER A 263 6.98 4.74 -9.81
CA SER A 263 8.42 4.49 -9.96
C SER A 263 8.74 3.31 -10.87
N LEU A 264 7.75 2.49 -11.23
CA LEU A 264 7.88 1.37 -12.17
C LEU A 264 7.69 1.79 -13.63
N ARG A 265 7.19 3.01 -13.85
CA ARG A 265 6.99 3.62 -15.18
C ARG A 265 8.18 3.45 -16.15
N PRO A 266 9.45 3.76 -15.79
CA PRO A 266 10.59 3.60 -16.69
C PRO A 266 10.94 2.13 -16.98
N LEU A 267 10.66 1.20 -16.06
CA LEU A 267 10.84 -0.22 -16.31
C LEU A 267 9.84 -0.73 -17.33
N LEU A 268 8.57 -0.36 -17.23
CA LEU A 268 7.54 -0.82 -18.17
C LEU A 268 7.85 -0.36 -19.60
N THR A 269 8.32 0.87 -19.79
CA THR A 269 8.69 1.36 -21.14
C THR A 269 9.97 0.71 -21.67
N THR A 270 10.95 0.43 -20.81
CA THR A 270 12.22 -0.21 -21.23
C THR A 270 12.05 -1.70 -21.47
N PHE A 271 11.29 -2.39 -20.62
CA PHE A 271 10.98 -3.81 -20.76
C PHE A 271 10.14 -4.07 -22.00
N ASN A 272 9.13 -3.24 -22.27
CA ASN A 272 8.36 -3.37 -23.52
C ASN A 272 9.26 -3.18 -24.74
N LYS A 273 10.19 -2.21 -24.74
CA LYS A 273 11.15 -2.04 -25.85
C LYS A 273 12.07 -3.26 -26.01
N HIS A 274 12.57 -3.84 -24.92
CA HIS A 274 13.45 -5.01 -24.96
C HIS A 274 12.71 -6.29 -25.43
N VAL A 275 11.46 -6.48 -24.97
CA VAL A 275 10.58 -7.57 -25.41
C VAL A 275 10.19 -7.39 -26.88
N TRP A 276 9.84 -6.18 -27.31
CA TRP A 276 9.55 -5.87 -28.71
C TRP A 276 10.78 -6.07 -29.61
N TYR A 277 11.97 -5.66 -29.16
CA TYR A 277 13.22 -5.87 -29.90
C TYR A 277 13.59 -7.36 -30.00
N LYS A 278 13.40 -8.15 -28.93
CA LYS A 278 13.58 -9.61 -28.96
C LYS A 278 12.55 -10.35 -29.82
N LEU A 279 11.30 -9.88 -29.86
CA LEU A 279 10.25 -10.45 -30.72
C LEU A 279 10.45 -10.07 -32.19
N SER A 280 10.97 -8.86 -32.46
CA SER A 280 11.30 -8.40 -33.81
C SER A 280 12.51 -9.12 -34.40
N THR A 281 13.59 -9.30 -33.62
CA THR A 281 14.79 -10.05 -34.07
C THR A 281 14.51 -11.54 -34.30
N ARG A 282 13.53 -12.13 -33.61
CA ARG A 282 13.10 -13.52 -33.84
C ARG A 282 12.37 -13.73 -35.17
N LYS A 283 11.73 -12.69 -35.73
CA LYS A 283 11.10 -12.77 -37.07
C LYS A 283 12.11 -12.61 -38.21
N THR A 284 13.23 -11.90 -38.01
CA THR A 284 14.23 -11.69 -39.09
C THR A 284 15.14 -12.89 -39.31
N SER A 285 15.30 -13.78 -38.31
CA SER A 285 16.15 -14.97 -38.45
C SER A 285 15.47 -16.18 -39.11
N SER A 286 14.17 -16.11 -39.39
CA SER A 286 13.41 -17.18 -40.07
C SER A 286 13.29 -17.00 -41.59
N ASN A 287 13.84 -15.92 -42.16
CA ASN A 287 13.70 -15.61 -43.59
C ASN A 287 15.04 -15.54 -44.34
N LYS A 288 16.07 -16.23 -43.82
CA LYS A 288 17.43 -16.23 -44.40
C LYS A 288 17.89 -17.63 -44.85
N GLY A 289 16.95 -18.44 -45.32
CA GLY A 289 17.21 -19.79 -45.81
C GLY A 289 16.24 -20.21 -46.89
N GLU A 290 16.08 -19.42 -47.95
CA GLU A 290 15.63 -19.87 -49.28
C GLU A 290 15.62 -18.67 -50.23
N SER A 291 16.45 -18.75 -51.29
CA SER A 291 16.48 -17.95 -52.53
C SER A 291 17.92 -17.57 -52.87
N GLY A 292 18.72 -18.59 -53.19
CA GLY A 292 19.99 -18.41 -53.87
C GLY A 292 19.95 -19.20 -55.16
N GLU A 293 19.41 -18.64 -56.24
CA GLU A 293 19.82 -19.03 -57.59
C GLU A 293 19.38 -18.03 -58.67
N SER A 294 20.31 -17.82 -59.61
CA SER A 294 20.17 -17.30 -60.97
C SER A 294 20.45 -15.81 -61.22
N GLY A 295 21.43 -15.57 -62.12
CA GLY A 295 21.42 -14.40 -62.99
C GLY A 295 22.71 -13.58 -63.05
N LYS A 296 23.69 -14.05 -63.82
CA LYS A 296 24.93 -13.35 -64.25
C LYS A 296 24.62 -12.00 -64.95
N SER A 297 25.49 -10.99 -64.79
CA SER A 297 26.36 -10.47 -65.87
C SER A 297 26.88 -9.04 -65.64
N LEU A 298 28.22 -8.96 -65.61
CA LEU A 298 29.12 -8.03 -66.31
C LEU A 298 29.30 -6.55 -65.88
N GLU A 299 30.60 -6.25 -65.78
CA GLU A 299 31.35 -4.98 -65.96
C GLU A 299 31.69 -4.07 -64.76
N SER A 300 32.99 -4.10 -64.45
CA SER A 300 33.85 -3.16 -63.72
C SER A 300 34.32 -1.99 -64.62
N PRO A 301 35.26 -1.08 -64.24
CA PRO A 301 35.73 -0.57 -62.93
C PRO A 301 35.87 0.99 -62.89
N CYS A 302 36.42 1.49 -61.77
CA CYS A 302 37.13 2.79 -61.58
C CYS A 302 36.30 4.06 -61.34
N ARG A 303 36.57 4.78 -60.24
CA ARG A 303 37.65 5.81 -60.19
C ARG A 303 37.81 6.38 -58.76
N ASN A 304 39.07 6.45 -58.33
CA ASN A 304 39.56 7.20 -57.17
C ASN A 304 39.21 8.69 -57.24
N SER A 305 39.14 9.37 -56.08
CA SER A 305 40.06 10.47 -55.71
C SER A 305 39.41 11.53 -54.80
N VAL A 306 39.95 11.64 -53.58
CA VAL A 306 40.43 12.87 -52.90
C VAL A 306 39.45 14.06 -52.78
N ALA A 307 39.08 14.40 -51.53
CA ALA A 307 39.63 15.52 -50.76
C ALA A 307 39.07 15.50 -49.33
#